data_AF-A0A098DKM6-F1
#
_entry.id   AF-A0A098DKM6-F1
#
_cell.length_a   1.000
_cell.length_b   1.000
_cell.length_c   1.000
_cell.angle_alpha   90.00
_cell.angle_beta   90.00
_cell.angle_gamma   90.00
#
_symmetry.space_group_name_H-M   'P 1'
#
loop_
_entity.id
_entity.type
_entity.pdbx_description
1 polymer ?
#
loop_
_entity_poly.entity_id
_entity_poly.type
_entity_poly.pdbx_seq_one_letter_code
_entity_poly.pdbx_strand_id
1 'polypeptide(L)'
;MNPFHSTPNQHAKPTPKSPIMPLVVPGVNSTSGDKAEEWQNKLIGKKLSDDEASTETVFAKRDLPQETRIIEPGMMVTKDFKEDRLNVHLKDDGTVSHVVKG
;
A
#
# COMPACT_ATOMS: atom_id res chain seq x y z
N MET A 1 21.28 60.31 15.94
CA MET A 1 20.88 59.03 16.56
C MET A 1 19.83 58.40 15.66
N ASN A 2 20.23 57.42 14.86
CA ASN A 2 19.37 56.74 13.88
C ASN A 2 19.51 55.24 14.15
N PRO A 3 18.45 54.52 14.54
CA PRO A 3 18.52 53.07 14.55
C PRO A 3 18.16 52.49 13.18
N PHE A 4 18.96 51.50 12.81
CA PHE A 4 19.06 50.77 11.57
C PHE A 4 17.80 50.00 11.15
N HIS A 5 17.65 49.83 9.84
CA HIS A 5 16.84 48.79 9.19
C HIS A 5 17.28 47.38 9.61
N SER A 6 16.32 46.46 9.78
CA SER A 6 16.46 45.03 9.45
C SER A 6 15.13 44.29 9.50
N THR A 7 14.62 43.91 8.33
CA THR A 7 13.93 42.62 8.08
C THR A 7 14.83 41.88 7.06
N PRO A 8 14.95 40.53 7.05
CA PRO A 8 13.81 39.67 6.69
C PRO A 8 13.79 38.21 7.24
N ASN A 9 12.56 37.70 7.37
CA ASN A 9 12.04 36.41 6.89
C ASN A 9 12.50 35.05 7.50
N GLN A 10 11.49 34.19 7.53
CA GLN A 10 11.46 32.74 7.66
C GLN A 10 11.42 32.19 9.09
N HIS A 11 10.31 31.54 9.44
CA HIS A 11 10.29 30.09 9.75
C HIS A 11 8.84 29.58 9.78
N ALA A 12 8.55 28.72 8.79
CA ALA A 12 7.67 27.55 8.78
C ALA A 12 6.18 27.65 9.18
N LYS A 13 5.32 27.36 8.19
CA LYS A 13 3.95 26.87 8.35
C LYS A 13 3.95 25.54 9.16
N PRO A 14 3.06 25.34 10.15
CA PRO A 14 2.76 24.01 10.67
C PRO A 14 1.46 23.46 10.03
N THR A 15 1.58 22.45 9.18
CA THR A 15 0.46 21.60 8.70
C THR A 15 0.97 20.18 8.46
N PRO A 16 0.11 19.15 8.49
CA PRO A 16 -0.22 18.31 9.63
C PRO A 16 0.51 16.96 9.55
N LYS A 17 1.04 16.45 10.68
CA LYS A 17 1.50 15.05 10.74
C LYS A 17 0.33 14.18 11.18
N SER A 18 -0.31 13.53 10.21
CA SER A 18 -1.32 12.50 10.43
C SER A 18 -0.82 11.46 11.44
N PRO A 19 -1.67 10.96 12.36
CA PRO A 19 -1.26 9.98 13.34
C PRO A 19 -0.85 8.68 12.63
N ILE A 20 0.38 8.25 12.93
CA ILE A 20 0.87 6.88 12.68
C ILE A 20 -0.08 5.95 13.42
N MET A 21 -0.81 5.09 12.70
CA MET A 21 -1.59 4.01 13.30
C MET A 21 -0.77 2.72 13.23
N PRO A 22 -0.06 2.31 14.30
CA PRO A 22 0.55 1.00 14.34
C PRO A 22 -0.53 -0.01 14.75
N LEU A 23 -1.25 -0.60 13.78
CA LEU A 23 -2.03 -1.80 14.06
C LEU A 23 -1.07 -3.00 14.11
N VAL A 24 -0.32 -3.11 15.20
CA VAL A 24 0.43 -4.31 15.56
C VAL A 24 -0.56 -5.34 16.10
N VAL A 25 -0.87 -6.36 15.29
CA VAL A 25 -1.48 -7.59 15.78
C VAL A 25 -0.37 -8.48 16.36
N PRO A 26 -0.40 -8.83 17.66
CA PRO A 26 0.59 -9.72 18.24
C PRO A 26 0.28 -11.16 17.82
N GLY A 27 1.21 -11.80 17.11
CA GLY A 27 1.23 -13.26 16.97
C GLY A 27 0.71 -13.81 15.65
N VAL A 28 1.45 -13.57 14.56
CA VAL A 28 1.62 -14.61 13.54
C VAL A 28 3.10 -14.93 13.48
N ASN A 29 3.42 -16.15 13.88
CA ASN A 29 4.71 -16.77 13.67
C ASN A 29 4.86 -17.02 12.17
N SER A 30 5.17 -15.97 11.40
CA SER A 30 5.44 -16.07 9.98
C SER A 30 6.76 -16.81 9.84
N THR A 31 6.66 -18.10 9.55
CA THR A 31 7.79 -18.86 9.02
C THR A 31 8.30 -18.06 7.82
N SER A 32 9.49 -17.51 7.99
CA SER A 32 10.29 -16.81 7.00
C SER A 32 10.15 -17.46 5.62
N GLY A 33 9.45 -16.81 4.69
CA GLY A 33 9.39 -17.31 3.31
C GLY A 33 8.48 -16.53 2.37
N ASP A 34 7.19 -16.38 2.70
CA ASP A 34 6.22 -15.98 1.68
C ASP A 34 5.59 -14.61 1.97
N LYS A 35 6.24 -13.55 1.49
CA LYS A 35 5.71 -12.16 1.46
C LYS A 35 4.25 -12.13 0.95
N ALA A 36 3.92 -13.00 -0.01
CA ALA A 36 2.58 -13.12 -0.57
C ALA A 36 1.51 -13.46 0.47
N GLU A 37 1.83 -14.27 1.49
CA GLU A 37 0.89 -14.67 2.53
C GLU A 37 0.61 -13.52 3.52
N GLU A 38 1.64 -12.72 3.84
CA GLU A 38 1.47 -11.49 4.62
C GLU A 38 0.53 -10.52 3.90
N TRP A 39 0.76 -10.31 2.61
CA TRP A 39 -0.10 -9.48 1.78
C TRP A 39 -1.48 -10.08 1.61
N GLN A 40 -1.61 -11.41 1.48
CA GLN A 40 -2.91 -12.07 1.42
C GLN A 40 -3.74 -11.72 2.65
N ASN A 41 -3.19 -11.90 3.85
CA ASN A 41 -3.90 -11.61 5.10
C ASN A 41 -4.28 -10.12 5.22
N LYS A 42 -3.47 -9.22 4.66
CA LYS A 42 -3.74 -7.77 4.66
C LYS A 42 -4.77 -7.34 3.63
N LEU A 43 -4.76 -7.95 2.45
CA LEU A 43 -5.51 -7.51 1.28
C LEU A 43 -6.82 -8.26 1.08
N ILE A 44 -6.92 -9.51 1.56
CA ILE A 44 -8.12 -10.34 1.42
C ILE A 44 -9.34 -9.59 1.96
N GLY A 45 -10.40 -9.52 1.16
CA GLY A 45 -11.63 -8.81 1.54
C GLY A 45 -11.57 -7.27 1.42
N LYS A 46 -10.43 -6.69 1.05
CA LYS A 46 -10.33 -5.26 0.70
C LYS A 46 -10.50 -5.06 -0.81
N LYS A 47 -11.00 -3.88 -1.19
CA LYS A 47 -11.09 -3.45 -2.58
C LYS A 47 -9.81 -2.78 -3.03
N LEU A 48 -9.37 -3.08 -4.25
CA LEU A 48 -8.27 -2.35 -4.87
C LEU A 48 -8.82 -1.05 -5.49
N SER A 49 -8.14 0.07 -5.26
CA SER A 49 -8.35 1.31 -6.01
C SER A 49 -7.05 1.82 -6.62
N ASP A 50 -7.15 2.40 -7.81
CA ASP A 50 -6.00 2.94 -8.56
C ASP A 50 -5.73 4.40 -8.18
N ASP A 51 -6.80 5.20 -8.06
CA ASP A 51 -6.72 6.64 -7.83
C ASP A 51 -6.87 7.04 -6.36
N GLU A 52 -7.73 6.36 -5.61
CA GLU A 52 -8.15 6.78 -4.27
C GLU A 52 -7.09 6.54 -3.18
N ALA A 53 -7.13 7.36 -2.13
CA ALA A 53 -6.34 7.14 -0.93
C ALA A 53 -6.75 5.84 -0.22
N SER A 54 -5.77 5.12 0.33
CA SER A 54 -6.05 3.91 1.11
C SER A 54 -6.95 4.23 2.30
N THR A 55 -8.07 3.53 2.36
CA THR A 55 -9.09 3.61 3.40
C THR A 55 -9.17 2.25 4.10
N GLU A 56 -9.92 2.13 5.20
CA GLU A 56 -10.05 0.88 5.95
C GLU A 56 -10.49 -0.32 5.07
N THR A 57 -11.36 -0.07 4.10
CA THR A 57 -11.94 -1.08 3.19
C THR A 57 -11.30 -1.11 1.79
N VAL A 58 -10.41 -0.16 1.48
CA VAL A 58 -9.87 0.06 0.14
C VAL A 58 -8.36 0.30 0.22
N PHE A 59 -7.56 -0.37 -0.60
CA PHE A 59 -6.12 -0.14 -0.67
C PHE A 59 -5.70 0.39 -2.04
N ALA A 60 -4.68 1.25 -2.04
CA ALA A 60 -4.14 1.82 -3.25
C ALA A 60 -3.07 0.88 -3.85
N LYS A 61 -2.98 0.80 -5.18
CA LYS A 61 -1.85 0.10 -5.84
C LYS A 61 -0.48 0.65 -5.42
N ARG A 62 -0.43 1.92 -5.01
CA ARG A 62 0.79 2.60 -4.55
C ARG A 62 1.32 2.06 -3.22
N ASP A 63 0.46 1.45 -2.40
CA ASP A 63 0.84 0.81 -1.14
C ASP A 63 1.42 -0.59 -1.33
N LEU A 64 1.27 -1.15 -2.53
CA LEU A 64 1.80 -2.46 -2.90
C LEU A 64 3.28 -2.34 -3.28
N PRO A 65 4.04 -3.44 -3.18
CA PRO A 65 5.42 -3.45 -3.64
C PRO A 65 5.52 -3.08 -5.11
N GLN A 66 6.64 -2.47 -5.49
CA GLN A 66 6.88 -1.96 -6.84
C GLN A 66 6.64 -3.02 -7.93
N GLU A 67 7.03 -4.27 -7.66
CA GLU A 67 6.71 -5.43 -8.48
C GLU A 67 5.37 -6.03 -8.02
N THR A 68 4.25 -5.46 -8.48
CA THR A 68 2.92 -6.03 -8.24
C THR A 68 2.13 -6.11 -9.53
N ARG A 69 1.45 -7.23 -9.76
CA ARG A 69 0.55 -7.47 -10.88
C ARG A 69 -0.87 -7.69 -10.37
N ILE A 70 -1.77 -6.83 -10.83
CA ILE A 70 -3.20 -6.97 -10.57
C ILE A 70 -3.81 -7.82 -11.66
N ILE A 71 -4.55 -8.83 -11.24
CA ILE A 71 -5.17 -9.83 -12.12
C ILE A 71 -6.67 -9.76 -11.88
N GLU A 72 -7.37 -9.13 -12.82
CA GLU A 72 -8.82 -9.05 -12.81
C GLU A 72 -9.44 -10.36 -13.31
N PRO A 73 -10.69 -10.67 -12.93
CA PRO A 73 -11.38 -11.84 -13.46
C PRO A 73 -11.48 -11.76 -14.98
N GLY A 74 -11.13 -12.85 -15.65
CA GLY A 74 -11.12 -12.92 -17.12
C GLY A 74 -9.87 -12.35 -17.80
N MET A 75 -8.95 -11.73 -17.06
CA MET A 75 -7.65 -11.35 -17.61
C MET A 75 -6.80 -12.60 -17.86
N MET A 76 -6.44 -12.84 -19.12
CA MET A 76 -5.43 -13.84 -19.45
C MET A 76 -4.06 -13.32 -19.06
N VAL A 77 -3.40 -14.04 -18.15
CA VAL A 77 -2.06 -13.72 -17.67
C VAL A 77 -1.11 -14.87 -17.95
N THR A 78 0.11 -14.52 -18.36
CA THR A 78 1.19 -15.48 -18.55
C THR A 78 1.74 -15.94 -17.20
N LYS A 79 2.07 -17.24 -17.11
CA LYS A 79 2.63 -17.87 -15.91
C LYS A 79 4.15 -17.73 -15.89
N ASP A 80 4.60 -16.50 -15.97
CA ASP A 80 6.00 -16.10 -15.80
C ASP A 80 6.33 -16.04 -14.30
N PHE A 81 7.47 -16.57 -13.86
CA PHE A 81 7.89 -16.62 -12.45
C PHE A 81 8.82 -15.46 -12.12
N LYS A 82 8.41 -14.61 -11.18
CA LYS A 82 9.19 -13.50 -10.62
C LYS A 82 9.07 -13.52 -9.10
N GLU A 83 10.13 -13.95 -8.43
CA GLU A 83 10.18 -14.09 -6.97
C GLU A 83 9.84 -12.80 -6.21
N ASP A 84 10.24 -11.64 -6.73
CA ASP A 84 9.91 -10.34 -6.14
C ASP A 84 8.51 -9.81 -6.51
N ARG A 85 7.80 -10.45 -7.43
CA ARG A 85 6.48 -10.00 -7.91
C ARG A 85 5.36 -10.52 -7.02
N LEU A 86 4.45 -9.63 -6.66
CA LEU A 86 3.20 -9.97 -6.00
C LEU A 86 2.07 -10.05 -7.03
N ASN A 87 1.38 -11.19 -7.13
CA ASN A 87 0.20 -11.33 -7.98
C ASN A 87 -1.05 -11.21 -7.12
N VAL A 88 -1.84 -10.16 -7.32
CA VAL A 88 -3.09 -9.90 -6.59
C VAL A 88 -4.26 -10.20 -7.51
N HIS A 89 -5.03 -11.24 -7.18
CA HIS A 89 -6.21 -11.60 -7.93
C HIS A 89 -7.45 -10.94 -7.34
N LEU A 90 -8.20 -10.26 -8.20
CA LEU A 90 -9.46 -9.62 -7.86
C LEU A 90 -10.64 -10.50 -8.28
N LYS A 91 -11.79 -10.25 -7.66
CA LYS A 91 -13.10 -10.78 -8.07
C LYS A 91 -13.81 -9.78 -8.98
N ASP A 92 -14.98 -10.15 -9.49
CA ASP A 92 -15.83 -9.32 -10.36
C ASP A 92 -16.30 -8.03 -9.68
N ASP A 93 -16.33 -8.01 -8.34
CA ASP A 93 -16.64 -6.82 -7.56
C ASP A 93 -15.41 -5.91 -7.32
N GLY A 94 -14.20 -6.30 -7.74
CA GLY A 94 -12.95 -5.57 -7.46
C GLY A 94 -12.36 -5.82 -6.06
N THR A 95 -12.90 -6.76 -5.31
CA THR A 95 -12.36 -7.22 -4.02
C THR A 95 -11.25 -8.25 -4.25
N VAL A 96 -10.21 -8.24 -3.41
CA VAL A 96 -9.14 -9.23 -3.49
C VAL A 96 -9.64 -10.61 -3.11
N SER A 97 -9.44 -11.56 -4.02
CA SER A 97 -9.76 -12.97 -3.82
C SER A 97 -8.60 -13.77 -3.26
N HIS A 98 -7.39 -13.56 -3.77
CA HIS A 98 -6.20 -14.30 -3.37
C HIS A 98 -4.96 -13.56 -3.82
N VAL A 99 -3.85 -13.80 -3.10
CA VAL A 99 -2.56 -13.21 -3.42
C VAL A 99 -1.56 -14.36 -3.56
N VAL A 100 -0.83 -14.38 -4.67
CA VAL A 100 0.16 -15.42 -4.94
C VAL A 100 1.51 -14.79 -5.23
N LYS A 101 2.58 -15.50 -4.88
CA LYS A 101 3.90 -15.08 -5.31
C LYS A 101 4.06 -15.33 -6.81
N GLY A 102 4.66 -14.35 -7.46
CA GLY A 102 4.71 -14.23 -8.90
C GLY A 102 5.78 -15.06 -9.54
#